data_AF-A0A8D0D9R6-F1
#
_entry.id   AF-A0A8D0D9R6-F1
#
_cell.length_a   1.000
_cell.length_b   1.000
_cell.length_c   1.000
_cell.angle_alpha   90.00
_cell.angle_beta   90.00
_cell.angle_gamma   90.00
#
_symmetry.space_group_name_H-M   'P 1'
#
loop_
_entity.id
_entity.type
_entity.pdbx_description
1 polymer ?
#
loop_
_entity_poly.entity_id
_entity_poly.type
_entity_poly.pdbx_seq_one_letter_code
_entity_poly.pdbx_strand_id
1 'polypeptide(L)'
;MFLIVVVSFSLISALVQTEPVMDSWYVAAVYEHNLILNPEPDVPLSRLDALQHMQKNLDIYEEQAARAAQQGAQILVFPEDGLHGFNFSRSSISSYLETIPDPQQESWNPCTEPGKYNNTEVHNHTT
;
A
#
# COMPACT_ATOMS: atom_id res chain seq x y z
N MET A 1 -72.10 18.68 19.50
CA MET A 1 -70.76 19.31 19.51
C MET A 1 -69.75 18.25 19.91
N PHE A 2 -68.99 17.72 18.96
CA PHE A 2 -67.80 16.92 19.26
C PHE A 2 -66.73 17.29 18.23
N LEU A 3 -65.75 18.07 18.68
CA LEU A 3 -64.53 18.36 17.93
C LEU A 3 -63.57 17.19 18.17
N ILE A 4 -63.17 16.49 17.12
CA ILE A 4 -62.08 15.51 17.19
C ILE A 4 -60.78 16.26 16.91
N VAL A 5 -59.90 16.34 17.90
CA VAL A 5 -58.54 16.87 17.75
C VAL A 5 -57.61 15.70 17.49
N VAL A 6 -57.06 15.63 16.27
CA VAL A 6 -56.04 14.64 15.91
C VAL A 6 -54.68 15.26 16.21
N VAL A 7 -53.98 14.75 17.23
CA VAL A 7 -52.63 15.18 17.58
C VAL A 7 -51.64 14.27 16.87
N SER A 8 -51.08 14.74 15.76
CA SER A 8 -49.99 14.04 15.06
C SER A 8 -48.67 14.31 15.77
N PHE A 9 -48.09 13.28 16.41
CA PHE A 9 -46.72 13.31 16.91
C PHE A 9 -45.74 13.02 15.77
N SER A 10 -45.12 14.07 15.23
CA SER A 10 -43.99 13.92 14.31
C SER A 10 -42.73 13.59 15.13
N LEU A 11 -42.27 12.33 15.08
CA LEU A 11 -40.93 11.96 15.54
C LEU A 11 -39.90 12.57 14.59
N ILE A 12 -39.31 13.70 15.00
CA ILE A 12 -38.14 14.25 14.32
C ILE A 12 -36.94 13.43 14.78
N SER A 13 -36.53 12.45 13.98
CA SER A 13 -35.24 11.79 14.11
C SER A 13 -34.17 12.83 13.80
N ALA A 14 -33.60 13.47 14.82
CA ALA A 14 -32.41 14.29 14.64
C ALA A 14 -31.28 13.35 14.18
N LEU A 15 -30.90 13.44 12.91
CA LEU A 15 -29.63 12.91 12.43
C LEU A 15 -28.54 13.71 13.14
N VAL A 16 -28.06 13.17 14.26
CA VAL A 16 -26.79 13.59 14.83
C VAL A 16 -25.74 13.21 13.80
N GLN A 17 -25.31 14.18 13.00
CA GLN A 17 -24.08 14.06 12.24
C GLN A 17 -22.96 14.05 13.27
N THR A 18 -22.54 12.86 13.69
CA THR A 18 -21.28 12.68 14.37
C THR A 18 -20.20 13.01 13.37
N GLU A 19 -19.64 14.22 13.46
CA GLU A 19 -18.35 14.56 12.86
C GLU A 19 -17.37 13.42 13.18
N PRO A 20 -16.62 12.89 12.19
CA PRO A 20 -15.64 11.85 12.46
C PRO A 20 -14.65 12.41 13.48
N VAL A 21 -14.66 11.85 14.68
CA VAL A 21 -13.62 12.13 15.68
C VAL A 21 -12.32 11.61 15.06
N MET A 22 -11.51 12.52 14.55
CA MET A 22 -10.17 12.19 14.11
C MET A 22 -9.41 11.79 15.38
N ASP A 23 -9.12 10.49 15.52
CA ASP A 23 -8.34 10.02 16.65
C ASP A 23 -7.01 10.79 16.69
N SER A 24 -6.65 11.32 17.85
CA SER A 24 -5.42 12.10 18.03
C SER A 24 -4.16 11.24 18.07
N TRP A 25 -4.28 9.95 17.79
CA TRP A 25 -3.23 8.94 17.87
C TRP A 25 -3.45 7.89 16.79
N TYR A 26 -2.38 7.21 16.39
CA TYR A 26 -2.42 6.09 15.47
C TYR A 26 -1.50 4.97 15.93
N VAL A 27 -1.75 3.75 15.46
CA VAL A 27 -0.84 2.61 15.67
C VAL A 27 0.06 2.48 14.44
N ALA A 28 1.37 2.53 14.67
CA ALA A 28 2.38 2.28 13.66
C ALA A 28 2.96 0.87 13.81
N ALA A 29 3.41 0.29 12.71
CA ALA A 29 4.23 -0.91 12.69
C ALA A 29 5.52 -0.67 11.91
N VAL A 30 6.57 -1.39 12.28
CA VAL A 30 7.84 -1.46 11.56
C VAL A 30 8.22 -2.93 11.44
N TYR A 31 8.79 -3.32 10.32
CA TYR A 31 9.26 -4.68 10.10
C TYR A 31 10.76 -4.71 9.81
N GLU A 32 11.50 -5.50 10.59
CA GLU A 32 12.90 -5.80 10.29
C GLU A 32 12.94 -7.02 9.35
N HIS A 33 13.42 -6.79 8.13
CA HIS A 33 13.38 -7.80 7.07
C HIS A 33 14.64 -8.65 7.03
N ASN A 34 14.48 -9.98 7.04
CA ASN A 34 15.56 -10.89 6.69
C ASN A 34 15.60 -11.07 5.17
N LEU A 35 16.34 -10.17 4.53
CA LEU A 35 16.36 -10.01 3.08
C LEU A 35 16.87 -11.26 2.32
N ILE A 36 16.11 -11.69 1.31
CA ILE A 36 16.59 -12.65 0.31
C ILE A 36 17.42 -11.88 -0.72
N LEU A 37 18.74 -12.03 -0.66
CA LEU A 37 19.69 -11.34 -1.55
C LEU A 37 19.86 -12.05 -2.89
N ASN A 38 20.16 -11.27 -3.93
CA ASN A 38 20.81 -11.78 -5.14
C ASN A 38 22.28 -12.10 -4.78
N PRO A 39 22.76 -13.35 -4.94
CA PRO A 39 24.15 -13.69 -4.61
C PRO A 39 25.18 -13.02 -5.53
N GLU A 40 24.77 -12.54 -6.71
CA GLU A 40 25.65 -11.94 -7.71
C GLU A 40 25.11 -10.56 -8.14
N PRO A 41 25.12 -9.54 -7.24
CA PRO A 41 24.50 -8.23 -7.52
C PRO A 41 25.23 -7.41 -8.59
N ASP A 42 26.48 -7.74 -8.91
CA ASP A 42 27.23 -7.11 -10.00
C ASP A 42 26.90 -7.69 -11.39
N VAL A 43 26.24 -8.84 -11.45
CA VAL A 43 25.86 -9.51 -12.71
C VAL A 43 24.48 -9.02 -13.14
N PRO A 44 24.34 -8.39 -14.33
CA PRO A 44 23.04 -7.96 -14.82
C PRO A 44 22.09 -9.14 -15.03
N LEU A 45 20.89 -9.04 -14.48
CA LEU A 45 19.81 -9.99 -14.71
C LEU A 45 18.91 -9.54 -15.86
N SER A 46 18.12 -10.47 -16.41
CA SER A 46 16.96 -10.09 -17.22
C SER A 46 15.90 -9.39 -16.35
N ARG A 47 15.00 -8.62 -16.96
CA ARG A 47 13.86 -8.01 -16.23
C ARG A 47 13.01 -9.06 -15.53
N LEU A 48 12.76 -10.19 -16.20
CA LEU A 48 11.96 -11.28 -15.63
C LEU A 48 12.63 -11.87 -14.38
N ASP A 49 13.93 -12.12 -14.42
CA ASP A 49 14.66 -12.69 -13.27
C ASP A 49 14.74 -11.70 -12.11
N ALA A 50 14.90 -10.39 -12.40
CA ALA A 50 14.86 -9.34 -11.38
C ALA A 50 13.49 -9.25 -10.70
N LEU A 51 12.40 -9.33 -11.48
CA LEU A 51 11.03 -9.38 -10.94
C LEU A 51 10.80 -10.62 -10.08
N GLN A 52 11.23 -11.80 -10.54
CA GLN A 52 11.12 -13.04 -9.76
C GLN A 52 11.93 -12.99 -8.46
N HIS A 53 13.07 -12.28 -8.45
CA HIS A 53 13.83 -12.06 -7.23
C HIS A 53 13.11 -11.13 -6.26
N MET A 54 12.65 -9.95 -6.71
CA MET A 54 11.89 -9.02 -5.87
C MET A 54 10.59 -9.63 -5.33
N GLN A 55 9.91 -10.46 -6.13
CA GLN A 55 8.66 -11.12 -5.72
C GLN A 55 8.86 -11.96 -4.45
N LYS A 56 10.00 -12.66 -4.30
CA LYS A 56 10.29 -13.45 -3.09
C LYS A 56 10.30 -12.61 -1.82
N ASN A 57 10.77 -11.36 -1.92
CA ASN A 57 10.76 -10.42 -0.79
C ASN A 57 9.38 -9.77 -0.62
N LEU A 58 8.67 -9.47 -1.72
CA LEU A 58 7.29 -8.99 -1.68
C LEU A 58 6.34 -9.98 -1.01
N ASP A 59 6.47 -11.28 -1.28
CA ASP A 59 5.64 -12.33 -0.66
C ASP A 59 5.75 -12.29 0.88
N ILE A 60 6.95 -12.01 1.41
CA ILE A 60 7.18 -11.84 2.85
C ILE A 60 6.55 -10.54 3.35
N TYR A 61 6.68 -9.44 2.59
CA TYR A 61 6.08 -8.15 2.94
C TYR A 61 4.56 -8.21 2.95
N GLU A 62 3.94 -8.93 2.03
CA GLU A 62 2.50 -9.15 1.99
C GLU A 62 2.02 -9.84 3.28
N GLU A 63 2.74 -10.87 3.74
CA GLU A 63 2.44 -11.53 5.01
C GLU A 63 2.55 -10.56 6.20
N GLN A 64 3.59 -9.74 6.24
CA GLN A 64 3.77 -8.78 7.33
C GLN A 64 2.75 -7.65 7.29
N ALA A 65 2.36 -7.17 6.12
CA ALA A 65 1.30 -6.19 5.93
C ALA A 65 -0.04 -6.75 6.45
N ALA A 66 -0.38 -8.00 6.11
CA ALA A 66 -1.56 -8.66 6.62
C ALA A 66 -1.55 -8.79 8.15
N ARG A 67 -0.40 -9.18 8.74
CA ARG A 67 -0.24 -9.28 10.20
C ARG A 67 -0.33 -7.94 10.92
N ALA A 68 0.23 -6.88 10.33
CA ALA A 68 0.17 -5.52 10.89
C ALA A 68 -1.27 -4.98 10.83
N ALA A 69 -1.96 -5.17 9.69
CA ALA A 69 -3.36 -4.80 9.53
C ALA A 69 -4.28 -5.53 10.53
N GLN A 70 -4.06 -6.83 10.77
CA GLN A 70 -4.79 -7.60 11.79
C GLN A 70 -4.60 -7.05 13.21
N GLN A 71 -3.48 -6.38 13.49
CA GLN A 71 -3.19 -5.73 14.77
C GLN A 71 -3.68 -4.28 14.84
N GLY A 72 -4.37 -3.79 13.80
CA GLY A 72 -4.90 -2.43 13.75
C GLY A 72 -3.86 -1.36 13.45
N ALA A 73 -2.68 -1.74 12.92
CA ALA A 73 -1.71 -0.77 12.43
C ALA A 73 -2.30 0.02 11.27
N GLN A 74 -2.21 1.36 11.35
CA GLN A 74 -2.67 2.27 10.30
C GLN A 74 -1.56 2.63 9.30
N ILE A 75 -0.30 2.36 9.68
CA ILE A 75 0.86 2.48 8.81
C ILE A 75 1.88 1.39 9.17
N LEU A 76 2.49 0.81 8.14
CA LEU A 76 3.61 -0.13 8.25
C LEU A 76 4.76 0.39 7.41
N VAL A 77 5.97 0.40 7.99
CA VAL A 77 7.19 0.80 7.29
C VAL A 77 8.10 -0.41 7.06
N PHE A 78 8.62 -0.51 5.84
CA PHE A 78 9.60 -1.49 5.41
C PHE A 78 10.99 -0.86 5.27
N PRO A 79 12.08 -1.64 5.43
CA PRO A 79 13.45 -1.14 5.34
C PRO A 79 13.83 -0.72 3.91
N GLU A 80 14.83 0.16 3.84
CA GLU A 80 15.56 0.48 2.61
C GLU A 80 16.14 -0.79 1.97
N ASP A 81 16.19 -0.80 0.63
CA ASP A 81 16.71 -1.92 -0.18
C ASP A 81 16.03 -3.28 0.08
N GLY A 82 14.90 -3.32 0.78
CA GLY A 82 14.32 -4.56 1.24
C GLY A 82 13.64 -5.44 0.17
N LEU A 83 13.52 -4.95 -1.07
CA LEU A 83 13.00 -5.74 -2.20
C LEU A 83 14.12 -6.36 -3.04
N HIS A 84 15.13 -5.57 -3.40
CA HIS A 84 16.19 -5.96 -4.34
C HIS A 84 17.58 -6.13 -3.69
N GLY A 85 17.77 -5.59 -2.49
CA GLY A 85 19.07 -5.56 -1.81
C GLY A 85 20.02 -4.48 -2.33
N PHE A 86 21.30 -4.67 -2.07
CA PHE A 86 22.34 -3.67 -2.24
C PHE A 86 23.54 -4.22 -3.05
N ASN A 87 24.57 -3.40 -3.24
CA ASN A 87 25.81 -3.71 -3.99
C ASN A 87 25.65 -3.88 -5.50
N PHE A 88 24.77 -3.10 -6.13
CA PHE A 88 24.66 -3.09 -7.58
C PHE A 88 25.56 -2.06 -8.27
N SER A 89 25.96 -2.35 -9.50
CA SER A 89 26.44 -1.38 -10.48
C SER A 89 25.27 -0.68 -11.17
N ARG A 90 25.53 0.45 -11.86
CA ARG A 90 24.51 1.12 -12.69
C ARG A 90 23.87 0.21 -13.74
N SER A 91 24.66 -0.71 -14.31
CA SER A 91 24.16 -1.68 -15.29
C SER A 91 23.38 -2.81 -14.64
N SER A 92 23.86 -3.35 -13.52
CA SER A 92 23.21 -4.52 -12.91
C SER A 92 21.93 -4.20 -12.16
N ILE A 93 21.76 -2.97 -11.64
CA ILE A 93 20.51 -2.54 -11.02
C ILE A 93 19.39 -2.28 -12.04
N SER A 94 19.73 -2.01 -13.31
CA SER A 94 18.77 -1.46 -14.28
C SER A 94 17.50 -2.29 -14.45
N SER A 95 17.62 -3.62 -14.40
CA SER A 95 16.48 -4.55 -14.53
C SER A 95 15.52 -4.55 -13.33
N TYR A 96 15.92 -4.00 -12.19
CA TYR A 96 15.09 -3.88 -10.99
C TYR A 96 14.22 -2.62 -10.96
N LEU A 97 14.55 -1.62 -11.77
CA LEU A 97 13.96 -0.28 -11.66
C LEU A 97 12.64 -0.15 -12.42
N GLU A 98 11.76 0.69 -11.87
CA GLU A 98 10.52 1.15 -12.49
C GLU A 98 10.49 2.68 -12.47
N THR A 99 9.78 3.28 -13.42
CA THR A 99 9.51 4.73 -13.37
C THR A 99 8.29 4.96 -12.49
N ILE A 100 8.48 5.62 -11.35
CA ILE A 100 7.39 6.01 -10.46
C ILE A 100 6.95 7.45 -10.80
N PRO A 101 5.68 7.68 -11.16
CA PRO A 101 5.20 9.02 -11.51
C PRO A 101 5.13 9.94 -10.29
N ASP A 102 5.13 11.26 -10.54
CA ASP A 102 4.99 12.27 -9.49
C ASP A 102 3.53 12.33 -9.01
N PRO A 103 3.24 11.98 -7.73
CA PRO A 103 1.87 11.98 -7.22
C PRO A 103 1.26 13.39 -7.11
N GLN A 104 2.05 14.47 -7.26
CA GLN A 104 1.52 15.84 -7.33
C GLN A 104 1.00 16.21 -8.72
N GLN A 105 1.42 15.48 -9.76
CA GLN A 105 1.04 15.77 -11.14
C GLN A 105 -0.16 14.94 -11.58
N GLU A 106 -0.43 13.82 -10.91
CA GLU A 106 -1.56 12.94 -11.23
C GLU A 106 -2.04 12.12 -10.04
N SER A 107 -3.28 11.66 -10.13
CA SER A 107 -3.83 10.60 -9.30
C SER A 107 -3.83 9.30 -10.09
N TRP A 108 -3.18 8.27 -9.55
CA TRP A 108 -3.17 6.92 -10.11
C TRP A 108 -3.27 5.91 -8.99
N ASN A 109 -4.18 4.94 -9.13
CA ASN A 109 -4.20 3.75 -8.30
C ASN A 109 -3.77 2.53 -9.15
N PRO A 110 -2.54 2.04 -8.97
CA PRO A 110 -1.98 0.93 -9.75
C PRO A 110 -2.77 -0.38 -9.64
N CYS A 111 -3.36 -0.66 -8.48
CA CYS A 111 -4.23 -1.83 -8.30
C CYS A 111 -5.50 -1.78 -9.17
N THR A 112 -6.10 -0.60 -9.38
CA THR A 112 -7.35 -0.44 -10.17
C THR A 112 -7.11 -0.11 -11.64
N GLU A 113 -5.96 0.50 -11.96
CA GLU A 113 -5.58 0.94 -13.31
C GLU A 113 -4.19 0.41 -13.71
N PRO A 114 -3.95 -0.92 -13.66
CA PRO A 114 -2.61 -1.48 -13.84
C PRO A 114 -2.02 -1.30 -15.24
N GLY A 115 -2.85 -0.95 -16.23
CA GLY A 115 -2.44 -0.71 -17.62
C GLY A 115 -2.16 0.75 -17.96
N LYS A 116 -2.22 1.68 -16.99
CA LYS A 116 -1.95 3.11 -17.24
C LYS A 116 -0.49 3.36 -17.61
N TYR A 117 0.41 2.60 -17.01
CA TYR A 117 1.84 2.61 -17.28
C TYR A 117 2.34 1.19 -17.59
N ASN A 118 3.44 1.12 -18.34
CA ASN A 118 4.09 -0.15 -18.67
C ASN A 118 5.25 -0.41 -17.70
N ASN A 119 5.56 -1.69 -17.46
CA ASN A 119 6.67 -2.12 -16.61
C ASN A 119 6.57 -1.58 -15.18
N THR A 120 5.39 -1.72 -14.57
CA THR A 120 5.09 -1.28 -13.20
C THR A 120 4.65 -2.45 -12.31
N GLU A 121 5.18 -3.66 -12.57
CA GLU A 121 4.75 -4.88 -11.90
C GLU A 121 4.92 -4.81 -10.37
N VAL A 122 6.02 -4.22 -9.89
CA VAL A 122 6.26 -4.02 -8.45
C VAL A 122 5.30 -2.98 -7.90
N HIS A 123 5.18 -1.81 -8.56
CA HIS A 123 4.28 -0.76 -8.09
C HIS A 123 2.82 -1.25 -7.99
N ASN A 124 2.35 -1.97 -9.02
CA ASN A 124 1.01 -2.59 -9.07
C ASN A 124 0.75 -3.57 -7.90
N HIS A 125 1.78 -4.16 -7.30
CA HIS A 125 1.65 -5.08 -6.16
C HIS A 125 1.70 -4.35 -4.80
N THR A 126 2.23 -3.12 -4.76
CA THR A 126 2.51 -2.40 -3.50
C THR A 126 1.53 -1.28 -3.14
N THR A 127 0.65 -0.87 -4.07
CA THR A 127 -0.24 0.30 -3.93
C THR A 127 -1.61 0.07 -4.57
#